data_AF-A0A444UCB4-F1
#
_entry.id   AF-A0A444UCB4-F1
#
_cell.length_a   1.000
_cell.length_b   1.000
_cell.length_c   1.000
_cell.angle_alpha   90.00
_cell.angle_beta   90.00
_cell.angle_gamma   90.00
#
_symmetry.space_group_name_H-M   'P 1'
#
loop_
_entity.id
_entity.type
_entity.pdbx_description
1 polymer ?
#
loop_
_entity_poly.entity_id
_entity_poly.type
_entity_poly.pdbx_seq_one_letter_code
_entity_poly.pdbx_strand_id
1 'polypeptide(L)'
;MLNLKLQGKDKILPTLLSDVSAFEAKLALFSDQLLEKDLTHFQVLNSQVTQLHDPAVFLPEPYTEYLSEVSREFSSRFSDMKPLTSILSVVENPFFVDVKTASVTAEKFGVNKSTFQEEFLELQHNNVLKAKHQEVNSEAFWMCYILNETHPAIVTCAKKVLTCFGSTYACESAFSSMGTIKTKHRTCLSDRHLNDCLRAAKTRYQPHVKKMVKAMQTQSSH
;
A
#
# COMPACT_ATOMS: atom_id res chain seq x y z
N MET A 1 3.67 -14.17 -7.09
CA MET A 1 3.52 -13.26 -8.26
C MET A 1 3.23 -11.84 -7.73
N LEU A 2 3.99 -10.82 -8.13
CA LEU A 2 3.86 -9.45 -7.61
C LEU A 2 2.44 -8.88 -7.78
N ASN A 3 1.82 -9.12 -8.94
CA ASN A 3 0.47 -8.62 -9.24
C ASN A 3 -0.56 -8.96 -8.15
N LEU A 4 -0.54 -10.19 -7.64
CA LEU A 4 -1.45 -10.63 -6.57
C LEU A 4 -1.21 -9.90 -5.25
N LYS A 5 0.01 -9.45 -5.00
CA LYS A 5 0.35 -8.70 -3.79
C LYS A 5 -0.07 -7.23 -3.87
N LEU A 6 -0.03 -6.66 -5.07
CA LEU A 6 -0.45 -5.28 -5.33
C LEU A 6 -1.97 -5.11 -5.33
N GLN A 7 -2.69 -6.21 -5.54
CA GLN A 7 -4.14 -6.26 -5.52
C GLN A 7 -4.65 -6.68 -4.14
N GLY A 8 -5.84 -6.19 -3.79
CA GLY A 8 -6.55 -6.60 -2.58
C GLY A 8 -6.92 -5.46 -1.66
N LYS A 9 -7.70 -5.82 -0.64
CA LYS A 9 -8.20 -4.90 0.37
C LYS A 9 -7.10 -4.58 1.39
N ASP A 10 -7.17 -3.39 1.98
CA ASP A 10 -6.37 -3.00 3.15
C ASP A 10 -4.85 -2.93 2.90
N LYS A 11 -4.48 -2.62 1.65
CA LYS A 11 -3.09 -2.37 1.27
C LYS A 11 -2.74 -0.89 1.43
N ILE A 12 -1.88 -0.58 2.40
CA ILE A 12 -1.32 0.75 2.58
C ILE A 12 -0.14 0.97 1.63
N LEU A 13 0.07 2.23 1.25
CA LEU A 13 1.10 2.63 0.29
C LEU A 13 2.52 2.12 0.64
N PRO A 14 3.01 2.21 1.90
CA PRO A 14 4.33 1.70 2.25
C PRO A 14 4.52 0.19 1.96
N THR A 15 3.52 -0.63 2.31
CA THR A 15 3.55 -2.08 2.05
C THR A 15 3.62 -2.40 0.56
N LEU A 16 2.87 -1.67 -0.28
CA LEU A 16 2.89 -1.87 -1.72
C LEU A 16 4.24 -1.48 -2.34
N LEU A 17 4.83 -0.37 -1.88
CA LEU A 17 6.14 0.05 -2.35
C LEU A 17 7.23 -0.95 -1.93
N SER A 18 7.14 -1.49 -0.70
CA SER A 18 8.02 -2.57 -0.25
C SER A 18 7.93 -3.82 -1.13
N ASP A 19 6.72 -4.22 -1.53
CA ASP A 19 6.53 -5.35 -2.45
C ASP A 19 7.13 -5.07 -3.84
N VAL A 20 7.05 -3.84 -4.34
CA VAL A 20 7.69 -3.40 -5.60
C VAL A 20 9.22 -3.42 -5.46
N SER A 21 9.78 -2.81 -4.42
CA SER A 21 11.23 -2.77 -4.20
C SER A 21 11.83 -4.17 -4.01
N ALA A 22 11.12 -5.07 -3.31
CA ALA A 22 11.53 -6.46 -3.18
C ALA A 22 11.49 -7.21 -4.52
N PHE A 23 10.62 -6.81 -5.45
CA PHE A 23 10.59 -7.37 -6.79
C PHE A 23 11.75 -6.86 -7.64
N GLU A 24 12.03 -5.55 -7.64
CA GLU A 24 13.21 -4.97 -8.32
C GLU A 24 14.51 -5.62 -7.82
N ALA A 25 14.67 -5.79 -6.50
CA ALA A 25 15.84 -6.45 -5.93
C ALA A 25 15.98 -7.92 -6.37
N LYS A 26 14.86 -8.63 -6.56
CA LYS A 26 14.88 -9.99 -7.10
C LYS A 26 15.31 -10.02 -8.57
N LEU A 27 14.88 -9.05 -9.38
CA LEU A 27 15.32 -8.97 -10.78
C LEU A 27 16.84 -8.78 -10.87
N ALA A 28 17.41 -7.94 -10.01
CA ALA A 28 18.86 -7.76 -9.91
C ALA A 28 19.57 -9.07 -9.53
N LEU A 29 19.13 -9.71 -8.44
CA LEU A 29 19.68 -11.00 -8.00
C LEU A 29 19.62 -12.07 -9.11
N PHE A 30 18.48 -12.17 -9.80
CA PHE A 30 18.28 -13.13 -10.87
C PHE A 30 19.18 -12.85 -12.07
N SER A 31 19.44 -11.58 -12.38
CA SER A 31 20.39 -11.19 -13.42
C SER A 31 21.80 -11.65 -13.08
N ASP A 32 22.25 -11.41 -11.84
CA ASP A 32 23.58 -11.82 -11.38
C ASP A 32 23.75 -13.35 -11.43
N GLN A 33 22.74 -14.08 -10.92
CA GLN A 33 22.75 -15.54 -10.93
C GLN A 33 22.78 -16.13 -12.35
N LEU A 34 22.07 -15.53 -13.30
CA LEU A 34 22.13 -15.97 -14.70
C LEU A 34 23.53 -15.81 -15.29
N LEU A 35 24.23 -14.70 -15.01
CA LEU A 35 25.62 -14.49 -15.45
C LEU A 35 26.58 -15.51 -14.82
N GLU A 36 26.34 -15.85 -13.55
CA GLU A 36 27.09 -16.90 -12.83
C GLU A 36 26.69 -18.33 -13.24
N LYS A 37 25.69 -18.47 -14.13
CA LYS A 37 25.08 -19.75 -14.54
C LYS A 37 24.45 -20.52 -13.37
N ASP A 38 24.09 -19.82 -12.29
CA ASP A 38 23.26 -20.35 -11.21
C ASP A 38 21.78 -20.31 -11.61
N LEU A 39 21.21 -21.48 -11.88
CA LEU A 39 19.81 -21.64 -12.30
C LEU A 39 18.88 -22.08 -11.16
N THR A 40 19.31 -21.92 -9.90
CA THR A 40 18.55 -22.38 -8.71
C THR A 40 17.12 -21.85 -8.67
N HIS A 41 16.90 -20.59 -9.10
CA HIS A 41 15.56 -19.97 -9.14
C HIS A 41 14.78 -20.20 -10.44
N PHE A 42 15.40 -20.84 -11.43
CA PHE A 42 14.82 -21.10 -12.74
C PHE A 42 14.71 -22.61 -12.99
N GLN A 43 13.93 -23.33 -12.17
CA GLN A 43 13.85 -24.80 -12.20
C GLN A 43 13.57 -25.39 -13.59
N VAL A 44 12.69 -24.75 -14.37
CA VAL A 44 12.39 -25.18 -15.74
C VAL A 44 13.58 -24.94 -16.67
N LEU A 45 14.23 -23.77 -16.58
CA LEU A 45 15.43 -23.49 -17.38
C LEU A 45 16.58 -24.43 -17.00
N ASN A 46 16.76 -24.67 -15.70
CA ASN A 46 17.76 -25.60 -15.17
C ASN A 46 17.56 -27.02 -15.70
N SER A 47 16.31 -27.51 -15.74
CA SER A 47 16.02 -28.83 -16.30
C SER A 47 16.28 -28.90 -17.81
N GLN A 48 16.06 -27.82 -18.56
CA GLN A 48 16.39 -27.76 -19.99
C GLN A 48 17.90 -27.71 -20.22
N VAL A 49 18.63 -26.90 -19.46
CA VAL A 49 20.09 -26.76 -19.60
C VAL A 49 20.82 -28.04 -19.23
N THR A 50 20.36 -28.75 -18.20
CA THR A 50 20.93 -30.06 -17.79
C THR A 50 20.66 -31.18 -18.81
N GLN A 51 19.66 -31.02 -19.68
CA GLN A 51 19.37 -31.97 -20.77
C GLN A 51 20.18 -31.69 -22.05
N LEU A 52 20.91 -30.56 -22.11
CA LEU A 52 21.79 -30.26 -23.24
C LEU A 52 23.00 -31.21 -23.23
N HIS A 53 23.45 -31.61 -24.43
CA HIS A 53 24.70 -32.38 -24.58
C HIS A 53 25.92 -31.58 -24.11
N ASP A 54 25.88 -30.26 -24.28
CA ASP A 54 26.92 -29.34 -23.82
C ASP A 54 26.28 -28.13 -23.11
N PRO A 55 26.39 -28.02 -21.78
CA PRO A 55 25.90 -26.87 -21.01
C PRO A 55 26.59 -25.54 -21.37
N ALA A 56 27.76 -25.55 -22.03
CA ALA A 56 28.43 -24.34 -22.47
C ALA A 56 27.67 -23.60 -23.59
N VAL A 57 26.74 -24.29 -24.26
CA VAL A 57 25.84 -23.71 -25.28
C VAL A 57 24.81 -22.76 -24.66
N PHE A 58 24.54 -22.88 -23.36
CA PHE A 58 23.65 -21.94 -22.67
C PHE A 58 24.32 -20.57 -22.54
N LEU A 59 23.71 -19.58 -23.21
CA LEU A 59 24.09 -18.18 -23.21
C LEU A 59 23.10 -17.38 -22.34
N PRO A 60 23.51 -16.85 -21.18
CA PRO A 60 22.62 -16.12 -20.28
C PRO A 60 22.28 -14.70 -20.75
N GLU A 61 23.02 -14.13 -21.69
CA GLU A 61 22.96 -12.71 -22.08
C GLU A 61 21.56 -12.23 -22.51
N PRO A 62 20.79 -12.98 -23.34
CA PRO A 62 19.45 -12.53 -23.72
C PRO A 62 18.47 -12.46 -22.54
N TYR A 63 18.65 -13.34 -21.54
CA TYR A 63 17.80 -13.36 -20.36
C TYR A 63 18.14 -12.20 -19.42
N THR A 64 19.43 -11.91 -19.24
CA THR A 64 19.87 -10.80 -18.38
C THR A 64 19.54 -9.44 -18.99
N GLU A 65 19.61 -9.32 -20.32
CA GLU A 65 19.11 -8.13 -21.04
C GLU A 65 17.62 -7.92 -20.80
N TYR A 66 16.80 -8.97 -20.96
CA TYR A 66 15.37 -8.90 -20.68
C TYR A 66 15.06 -8.51 -19.22
N LEU A 67 15.73 -9.11 -18.24
CA LEU A 67 15.55 -8.75 -16.83
C LEU A 67 15.95 -7.29 -16.56
N SER A 68 17.00 -6.80 -17.22
CA SER A 68 17.46 -5.42 -17.12
C SER A 68 16.44 -4.44 -17.68
N GLU A 69 15.81 -4.76 -18.82
CA GLU A 69 14.72 -3.97 -19.38
C GLU A 69 13.53 -3.91 -18.43
N VAL A 70 13.08 -5.05 -17.90
CA VAL A 70 11.97 -5.10 -16.94
C VAL A 70 12.31 -4.28 -15.69
N SER A 71 13.52 -4.42 -15.14
CA SER A 71 13.98 -3.65 -13.99
C SER A 71 13.95 -2.14 -14.27
N ARG A 72 14.40 -1.71 -15.46
CA ARG A 72 14.36 -0.31 -15.89
C ARG A 72 12.94 0.24 -15.97
N GLU A 73 12.02 -0.53 -16.54
CA GLU A 73 10.60 -0.14 -16.65
C GLU A 73 9.96 0.05 -15.26
N PHE A 74 10.23 -0.85 -14.31
CA PHE A 74 9.75 -0.68 -12.93
C PHE A 74 10.37 0.56 -12.26
N SER A 75 11.69 0.72 -12.37
CA SER A 75 12.37 1.87 -11.76
C SER A 75 11.93 3.21 -12.34
N SER A 76 11.60 3.24 -13.64
CA SER A 76 10.99 4.39 -14.30
C SER A 76 9.58 4.65 -13.80
N ARG A 77 8.74 3.60 -13.77
CA ARG A 77 7.32 3.68 -13.37
C ARG A 77 7.12 4.16 -11.93
N PHE A 78 8.02 3.81 -11.02
CA PHE A 78 7.95 4.14 -9.60
C PHE A 78 8.95 5.23 -9.17
N SER A 79 9.59 5.91 -10.13
CA SER A 79 10.56 6.97 -9.86
C SER A 79 10.00 8.08 -8.96
N ASP A 80 8.74 8.49 -9.17
CA ASP A 80 8.05 9.52 -8.40
C ASP A 80 7.82 9.14 -6.92
N MET A 81 7.88 7.84 -6.60
CA MET A 81 7.71 7.35 -5.23
C MET A 81 9.03 7.38 -4.45
N LYS A 82 10.18 7.34 -5.13
CA LYS A 82 11.51 7.33 -4.47
C LYS A 82 11.71 8.51 -3.51
N PRO A 83 11.32 9.76 -3.84
CA PRO A 83 11.43 10.89 -2.91
C PRO A 83 10.49 10.80 -1.69
N LEU A 84 9.45 9.96 -1.74
CA LEU A 84 8.50 9.78 -0.64
C LEU A 84 8.96 8.70 0.35
N THR A 85 9.93 7.87 -0.01
CA THR A 85 10.41 6.73 0.80
C THR A 85 10.64 7.10 2.26
N SER A 86 11.29 8.23 2.53
CA SER A 86 11.58 8.69 3.89
C SER A 86 10.32 8.84 4.74
N ILE A 87 9.25 9.45 4.21
CA ILE A 87 8.01 9.62 4.99
C ILE A 87 7.21 8.33 5.08
N LEU A 88 7.30 7.45 4.07
CA LEU A 88 6.70 6.13 4.13
C LEU A 88 7.35 5.30 5.24
N SER A 89 8.68 5.36 5.36
CA SER A 89 9.43 4.76 6.46
C SER A 89 9.04 5.34 7.82
N VAL A 90 8.77 6.66 7.91
CA VAL A 90 8.25 7.25 9.16
C VAL A 90 6.95 6.57 9.56
N VAL A 91 6.02 6.38 8.63
CA VAL A 91 4.71 5.78 8.92
C VAL A 91 4.81 4.30 9.29
N GLU A 92 5.72 3.56 8.67
CA GLU A 92 5.97 2.15 9.01
C GLU A 92 6.67 2.02 10.37
N ASN A 93 7.77 2.72 10.56
CA ASN A 93 8.58 2.66 11.77
C ASN A 93 9.30 3.99 12.04
N PRO A 94 8.70 4.88 12.86
CA PRO A 94 9.25 6.22 13.07
C PRO A 94 10.58 6.22 13.86
N PHE A 95 10.94 5.15 14.56
CA PHE A 95 12.05 5.13 15.53
C PHE A 95 13.44 4.90 14.94
N PHE A 96 13.54 4.58 13.63
CA PHE A 96 14.80 4.27 12.96
C PHE A 96 15.02 5.09 11.68
N VAL A 97 14.31 6.20 11.54
CA VAL A 97 14.40 7.07 10.35
C VAL A 97 15.21 8.32 10.69
N ASP A 98 16.10 8.71 9.79
CA ASP A 98 16.85 9.96 9.94
C ASP A 98 15.91 11.18 9.82
N VAL A 99 15.91 12.00 10.88
CA VAL A 99 15.05 13.19 11.00
C VAL A 99 15.33 14.19 9.89
N LYS A 100 16.60 14.38 9.49
CA LYS A 100 16.98 15.35 8.46
C LYS A 100 16.39 14.95 7.11
N THR A 101 16.57 13.69 6.74
CA THR A 101 16.08 13.13 5.47
C THR A 101 14.55 13.13 5.42
N ALA A 102 13.88 12.73 6.52
CA ALA A 102 12.41 12.76 6.60
C ALA A 102 11.85 14.19 6.49
N SER A 103 12.50 15.16 7.13
CA SER A 103 12.03 16.55 7.16
C SER A 103 12.01 17.22 5.78
N VAL A 104 12.94 16.87 4.88
CA VAL A 104 12.95 17.37 3.49
C VAL A 104 11.74 16.86 2.71
N THR A 105 11.37 15.59 2.91
CA THR A 105 10.18 15.01 2.28
C THR A 105 8.89 15.55 2.91
N ALA A 106 8.88 15.79 4.23
CA ALA A 106 7.71 16.29 4.95
C ALA A 106 7.21 17.66 4.43
N GLU A 107 8.11 18.52 3.94
CA GLU A 107 7.72 19.79 3.31
C GLU A 107 6.76 19.60 2.11
N LYS A 108 6.94 18.50 1.35
CA LYS A 108 6.04 18.13 0.24
C LYS A 108 4.62 17.76 0.72
N PHE A 109 4.48 17.41 1.99
CA PHE A 109 3.20 17.15 2.65
C PHE A 109 2.59 18.43 3.23
N GLY A 110 3.16 19.62 2.95
CA GLY A 110 2.64 20.90 3.41
C GLY A 110 2.85 21.14 4.90
N VAL A 111 3.92 20.55 5.45
CA VAL A 111 4.25 20.63 6.88
C VAL A 111 5.52 21.45 7.06
N ASN A 112 5.58 22.28 8.12
CA ASN A 112 6.77 23.07 8.42
C ASN A 112 7.93 22.18 8.86
N LYS A 113 9.10 22.37 8.25
CA LYS A 113 10.30 21.58 8.52
C LYS A 113 10.76 21.64 9.98
N SER A 114 10.81 22.82 10.60
CA SER A 114 11.28 22.99 11.99
C SER A 114 10.35 22.27 12.96
N THR A 115 9.05 22.52 12.83
CA THR A 115 8.02 21.90 13.66
C THR A 115 8.03 20.38 13.50
N PHE A 116 8.16 19.87 12.28
CA PHE A 116 8.29 18.43 12.03
C PHE A 116 9.53 17.85 12.73
N GLN A 117 10.69 18.52 12.65
CA GLN A 117 11.93 18.02 13.26
C GLN A 117 11.83 17.93 14.79
N GLU A 118 11.27 18.95 15.44
CA GLU A 118 11.07 18.99 16.89
C GLU A 118 10.12 17.88 17.35
N GLU A 119 8.91 17.83 16.77
CA GLU A 119 7.92 16.80 17.08
C GLU A 119 8.44 15.38 16.81
N PHE A 120 9.20 15.20 15.73
CA PHE A 120 9.70 13.89 15.36
C PHE A 120 10.81 13.42 16.30
N LEU A 121 11.66 14.32 16.78
CA LEU A 121 12.67 14.02 17.81
C LEU A 121 12.01 13.64 19.14
N GLU A 122 10.97 14.36 19.55
CA GLU A 122 10.20 14.03 20.76
C GLU A 122 9.57 12.63 20.66
N LEU A 123 8.97 12.31 19.50
CA LEU A 123 8.43 10.98 19.23
C LEU A 123 9.50 9.89 19.33
N GLN A 124 10.65 10.07 18.68
CA GLN A 124 11.72 9.06 18.61
C GLN A 124 12.32 8.72 19.99
N HIS A 125 12.34 9.69 20.91
CA HIS A 125 12.86 9.51 22.28
C HIS A 125 11.78 9.07 23.29
N ASN A 126 10.53 8.93 22.86
CA ASN A 126 9.45 8.46 23.73
C ASN A 126 9.39 6.92 23.78
N ASN A 127 10.00 6.35 24.81
CA ASN A 127 10.03 4.90 25.02
C ASN A 127 8.65 4.26 25.22
N VAL A 128 7.68 5.00 25.77
CA VAL A 128 6.30 4.49 25.96
C VAL A 128 5.61 4.33 24.61
N LEU A 129 5.72 5.33 23.74
CA LEU A 129 5.19 5.25 22.38
C LEU A 129 5.93 4.20 21.55
N LYS A 130 7.24 4.03 21.76
CA LYS A 130 8.03 2.97 21.11
C LYS A 130 7.55 1.57 21.48
N ALA A 131 7.30 1.31 22.76
CA ALA A 131 6.72 0.06 23.20
C ALA A 131 5.31 -0.15 22.59
N LYS A 132 4.48 0.90 22.59
CA LYS A 132 3.14 0.83 22.01
C LYS A 132 3.13 0.54 20.51
N HIS A 133 4.06 1.11 19.74
CA HIS A 133 4.21 0.83 18.31
C HIS A 133 4.46 -0.65 18.01
N GLN A 134 5.13 -1.38 18.91
CA GLN A 134 5.35 -2.83 18.76
C GLN A 134 4.11 -3.66 19.08
N GLU A 135 3.19 -3.13 19.89
CA GLU A 135 1.95 -3.83 20.29
C GLU A 135 0.82 -3.68 19.28
N VAL A 136 0.78 -2.58 18.51
CA VAL A 136 -0.35 -2.24 17.63
C VAL A 136 0.09 -2.08 16.18
N ASN A 137 -0.86 -2.15 15.25
CA ASN A 137 -0.57 -1.88 13.84
C ASN A 137 -0.32 -0.37 13.59
N SER A 138 0.32 -0.04 12.47
CA SER A 138 0.68 1.34 12.11
C SER A 138 -0.54 2.28 12.08
N GLU A 139 -1.69 1.85 11.54
CA GLU A 139 -2.90 2.67 11.49
C GLU A 139 -3.38 3.06 12.90
N ALA A 140 -3.51 2.09 13.80
CA ALA A 140 -3.92 2.31 15.18
C ALA A 140 -2.91 3.17 15.94
N PHE A 141 -1.61 2.95 15.73
CA PHE A 141 -0.54 3.74 16.35
C PHE A 141 -0.73 5.24 16.03
N TRP A 142 -0.79 5.58 14.75
CA TRP A 142 -0.87 6.97 14.30
C TRP A 142 -2.22 7.62 14.60
N MET A 143 -3.32 6.86 14.57
CA MET A 143 -4.68 7.41 14.72
C MET A 143 -5.18 7.46 16.16
N CYS A 144 -4.65 6.61 17.06
CA CYS A 144 -5.16 6.48 18.42
C CYS A 144 -4.16 6.86 19.52
N TYR A 145 -2.85 6.77 19.26
CA TYR A 145 -1.83 6.95 20.31
C TYR A 145 -1.00 8.22 20.14
N ILE A 146 -0.87 8.75 18.93
CA ILE A 146 -0.21 10.03 18.68
C ILE A 146 -1.25 11.15 18.75
N LEU A 147 -1.13 12.00 19.77
CA LEU A 147 -2.01 13.16 19.95
C LEU A 147 -1.72 14.21 18.88
N ASN A 148 -2.77 14.60 18.15
CA ASN A 148 -2.67 15.61 17.10
C ASN A 148 -2.45 17.00 17.67
N GLU A 149 -2.82 17.23 18.94
CA GLU A 149 -2.62 18.48 19.65
C GLU A 149 -1.15 18.74 19.96
N THR A 150 -0.39 17.69 20.26
CA THR A 150 1.04 17.80 20.61
C THR A 150 1.95 17.56 19.41
N HIS A 151 1.52 16.72 18.45
CA HIS A 151 2.32 16.37 17.29
C HIS A 151 1.59 16.58 15.93
N PRO A 152 1.04 17.78 15.66
CA PRO A 152 0.26 18.03 14.44
C PRO A 152 1.03 17.82 13.13
N ALA A 153 2.32 18.15 13.09
CA ALA A 153 3.15 18.07 11.88
C ALA A 153 3.35 16.60 11.44
N ILE A 154 3.82 15.74 12.35
CA ILE A 154 4.08 14.33 12.01
C ILE A 154 2.77 13.55 11.79
N VAL A 155 1.71 13.86 12.54
CA VAL A 155 0.39 13.24 12.37
C VAL A 155 -0.23 13.61 11.02
N THR A 156 -0.04 14.84 10.55
CA THR A 156 -0.51 15.26 9.23
C THR A 156 0.12 14.43 8.11
N CYS A 157 1.44 14.21 8.17
CA CYS A 157 2.13 13.33 7.23
C CYS A 157 1.59 11.90 7.29
N ALA A 158 1.45 11.33 8.49
CA ALA A 158 0.95 9.98 8.66
C ALA A 158 -0.49 9.81 8.14
N LYS A 159 -1.39 10.75 8.44
CA LYS A 159 -2.76 10.77 7.92
C LYS A 159 -2.79 10.79 6.40
N LYS A 160 -1.99 11.63 5.77
CA LYS A 160 -1.93 11.71 4.29
C LYS A 160 -1.46 10.39 3.67
N VAL A 161 -0.42 9.78 4.21
CA VAL A 161 0.07 8.47 3.73
C VAL A 161 -0.95 7.35 3.95
N LEU A 162 -1.56 7.27 5.14
CA LEU A 162 -2.52 6.21 5.49
C LEU A 162 -3.85 6.34 4.73
N THR A 163 -4.21 7.55 4.31
CA THR A 163 -5.42 7.79 3.49
C THR A 163 -5.17 7.69 1.98
N CYS A 164 -3.92 7.60 1.54
CA CYS A 164 -3.62 7.36 0.13
C CYS A 164 -4.09 5.97 -0.31
N PHE A 165 -4.90 5.93 -1.35
CA PHE A 165 -5.23 4.67 -2.03
C PHE A 165 -4.02 4.17 -2.79
N GLY A 166 -3.40 3.10 -2.29
CA GLY A 166 -2.24 2.49 -2.94
C GLY A 166 -2.54 1.68 -4.20
N SER A 167 -3.82 1.34 -4.43
CA SER A 167 -4.26 0.60 -5.62
C SER A 167 -5.65 1.04 -6.08
N THR A 168 -6.04 0.62 -7.29
CA THR A 168 -7.38 0.83 -7.85
C THR A 168 -8.44 -0.08 -7.23
N TYR A 169 -8.08 -0.97 -6.30
CA TYR A 169 -8.99 -1.96 -5.72
C TYR A 169 -10.25 -1.33 -5.12
N ALA A 170 -10.13 -0.20 -4.41
CA ALA A 170 -11.28 0.47 -3.82
C ALA A 170 -12.30 0.89 -4.90
N CYS A 171 -11.80 1.44 -6.00
CA CYS A 171 -12.60 1.82 -7.16
C CYS A 171 -13.19 0.60 -7.87
N GLU A 172 -12.37 -0.40 -8.20
CA GLU A 172 -12.81 -1.65 -8.85
C GLU A 172 -13.91 -2.36 -8.06
N SER A 173 -13.72 -2.44 -6.74
CA SER A 173 -14.71 -2.98 -5.81
C SER A 173 -16.00 -2.16 -5.86
N ALA A 174 -15.92 -0.82 -5.87
CA ALA A 174 -17.08 0.06 -5.98
C ALA A 174 -17.85 -0.14 -7.30
N PHE A 175 -17.14 -0.22 -8.42
CA PHE A 175 -17.76 -0.49 -9.73
C PHE A 175 -18.42 -1.87 -9.79
N SER A 176 -17.81 -2.91 -9.22
CA SER A 176 -18.40 -4.24 -9.12
C SER A 176 -19.71 -4.25 -8.32
N SER A 177 -19.72 -3.57 -7.16
CA SER A 177 -20.95 -3.39 -6.36
C SER A 177 -22.01 -2.59 -7.13
N MET A 178 -21.62 -1.53 -7.85
CA MET A 178 -22.52 -0.75 -8.68
C MET A 178 -23.18 -1.61 -9.77
N GLY A 179 -22.39 -2.45 -10.46
CA GLY A 179 -22.89 -3.37 -11.46
C GLY A 179 -23.94 -4.33 -10.89
N THR A 180 -23.68 -4.87 -9.69
CA THR A 180 -24.64 -5.75 -8.99
C THR A 180 -25.93 -5.02 -8.62
N ILE A 181 -25.83 -3.81 -8.05
CA ILE A 181 -26.98 -2.98 -7.64
C ILE A 181 -27.84 -2.62 -8.87
N LYS A 182 -27.23 -2.11 -9.94
CA LYS A 182 -27.93 -1.76 -11.18
C LYS A 182 -28.58 -2.97 -11.85
N THR A 183 -27.91 -4.14 -11.83
CA THR A 183 -28.47 -5.37 -12.42
C THR A 183 -29.67 -5.90 -11.64
N LYS A 184 -29.69 -5.75 -10.31
CA LYS A 184 -30.82 -6.18 -9.47
C LYS A 184 -32.03 -5.24 -9.55
N HIS A 185 -31.81 -3.94 -9.76
CA HIS A 185 -32.85 -2.92 -9.77
C HIS A 185 -33.06 -2.29 -11.17
N ARG A 186 -32.96 -3.12 -12.22
CA ARG A 186 -32.85 -2.80 -13.66
C ARG A 186 -33.71 -1.67 -14.25
N THR A 187 -34.71 -1.13 -13.55
CA THR A 187 -35.69 -0.18 -14.10
C THR A 187 -36.03 1.03 -13.23
N CYS A 188 -35.50 1.21 -12.01
CA CYS A 188 -35.94 2.33 -11.15
C CYS A 188 -34.96 2.80 -10.06
N LEU A 189 -33.67 2.94 -10.37
CA LEU A 189 -32.72 3.61 -9.46
C LEU A 189 -32.42 5.01 -9.95
N SER A 190 -32.75 6.02 -9.14
CA SER A 190 -32.18 7.35 -9.29
C SER A 190 -30.72 7.35 -8.85
N ASP A 191 -29.95 8.34 -9.30
CA ASP A 191 -28.55 8.48 -8.90
C ASP A 191 -28.36 8.60 -7.38
N ARG A 192 -29.33 9.25 -6.70
CA ARG A 192 -29.33 9.36 -5.24
C ARG A 192 -29.46 7.99 -4.57
N HIS A 193 -30.43 7.18 -5.01
CA HIS A 193 -30.62 5.84 -4.46
C HIS A 193 -29.42 4.94 -4.74
N LEU A 194 -28.81 5.06 -5.93
CA LEU A 194 -27.60 4.33 -6.26
C LEU A 194 -26.43 4.69 -5.34
N ASN A 195 -26.24 5.99 -5.08
CA ASN A 195 -25.19 6.47 -4.17
C ASN A 195 -25.41 5.95 -2.75
N ASP A 196 -26.64 6.00 -2.25
CA ASP A 196 -26.98 5.50 -0.91
C ASP A 196 -26.74 3.98 -0.79
N CYS A 197 -27.14 3.20 -1.80
CA CYS A 197 -26.87 1.76 -1.85
C CYS A 197 -25.36 1.46 -1.94
N LEU A 198 -24.60 2.24 -2.71
CA LEU A 198 -23.15 2.08 -2.81
C LEU A 198 -22.45 2.38 -1.49
N ARG A 199 -22.84 3.46 -0.80
CA ARG A 199 -22.33 3.80 0.53
C ARG A 199 -22.62 2.69 1.54
N ALA A 200 -23.84 2.14 1.53
CA ALA A 200 -24.21 1.01 2.37
C ALA A 200 -23.42 -0.26 2.04
N ALA A 201 -23.14 -0.52 0.77
CA ALA A 201 -22.37 -1.69 0.34
C ALA A 201 -20.86 -1.60 0.64
N LYS A 202 -20.31 -0.38 0.74
CA LYS A 202 -18.87 -0.14 0.94
C LYS A 202 -18.46 0.24 2.34
N THR A 203 -19.39 0.70 3.17
CA THR A 203 -19.08 1.04 4.54
C THR A 203 -18.74 -0.20 5.36
N ARG A 204 -17.79 -0.06 6.30
CA ARG A 204 -17.55 -1.05 7.36
C ARG A 204 -18.53 -0.88 8.53
N TYR A 205 -19.22 0.26 8.57
CA TYR A 205 -20.20 0.56 9.60
C TYR A 205 -21.37 -0.40 9.49
N GLN A 206 -21.65 -1.12 10.57
CA GLN A 206 -22.86 -1.93 10.67
C GLN A 206 -23.94 -1.12 11.37
N PRO A 207 -24.94 -0.59 10.65
CA PRO A 207 -26.06 0.08 11.29
C PRO A 207 -26.82 -0.91 12.16
N HIS A 208 -27.27 -0.45 13.33
CA HIS A 208 -28.11 -1.24 14.21
C HIS A 208 -29.55 -1.31 13.65
N VAL A 209 -29.74 -2.07 12.56
CA VAL A 209 -30.99 -2.17 11.81
C VAL A 209 -32.18 -2.50 12.73
N LYS A 210 -31.99 -3.40 13.70
CA LYS A 210 -33.04 -3.77 14.67
C LYS A 210 -33.52 -2.59 15.52
N LYS A 211 -32.63 -1.67 15.91
CA LYS A 211 -33.01 -0.45 16.65
C LYS A 211 -33.72 0.54 15.72
N MET A 212 -33.26 0.67 14.48
CA MET A 212 -33.89 1.55 13.49
C MET A 212 -35.31 1.11 13.12
N VAL A 213 -35.51 -0.19 12.90
CA VAL A 213 -36.84 -0.77 12.60
C VAL A 213 -37.81 -0.58 13.76
N LYS A 214 -37.34 -0.70 15.01
CA LYS A 214 -38.18 -0.44 16.20
C LYS A 214 -38.54 1.04 16.38
N ALA A 215 -37.71 1.95 15.88
CA ALA A 215 -37.93 3.40 15.96
C ALA A 215 -38.74 3.94 14.76
N MET A 216 -38.89 3.16 13.69
CA MET A 216 -39.75 3.52 12.56
C MET A 216 -41.21 3.40 12.96
N GLN A 217 -41.92 4.52 13.02
CA GLN A 217 -43.38 4.52 13.05
C GLN A 217 -43.90 3.95 11.72
N THR A 218 -44.42 2.73 11.77
CA THR A 218 -45.16 2.15 10.66
C THR A 218 -46.46 2.94 10.49
N GLN A 219 -46.66 3.57 9.34
CA GLN A 219 -48.01 4.03 8.99
C GLN A 219 -48.86 2.78 8.75
N SER A 220 -49.81 2.55 9.65
CA SER A 220 -50.87 1.58 9.45
C SER A 220 -51.73 2.08 8.30
N SER A 221 -51.66 1.40 7.15
CA SER A 221 -52.59 1.61 6.06
C SER A 221 -54.00 1.24 6.53
N HIS A 222 -54.96 2.14 6.30
CA HIS A 222 -56.39 1.95 6.54
C HIS A 222 -57.03 1.07 5.47
#